data_AF-A0A7Y4Y3B1-F1
#
_entry.id   AF-A0A7Y4Y3B1-F1
#
_cell.length_a   1.000
_cell.length_b   1.000
_cell.length_c   1.000
_cell.angle_alpha   90.00
_cell.angle_beta   90.00
_cell.angle_gamma   90.00
#
_symmetry.space_group_name_H-M   'P 1'
#
loop_
_entity.id
_entity.type
_entity.pdbx_description
1 polymer ?
#
loop_
_entity_poly.entity_id
_entity_poly.type
_entity_poly.pdbx_seq_one_letter_code
_entity_poly.pdbx_strand_id
1 'polypeptide(L)'
;MRNTTERWMLATGLLAAIAIAAGVNLVVPQFEDVFRNFGAELPLLTRLFVEARYALFGLPLIVLAAWAWTPRRTPPGNERGIVALAIGVGLGVILLPLCLIAMYLPIFRLGAMVDG
;
A
#
# COMPACT_ATOMS: atom_id res chain seq x y z
N MET A 1 -21.31 15.17 -19.08
CA MET A 1 -20.94 13.80 -18.64
C MET A 1 -19.44 13.63 -18.30
N ARG A 2 -18.52 14.47 -18.80
CA ARG A 2 -17.06 14.35 -18.58
C ARG A 2 -16.57 14.61 -17.14
N ASN A 3 -17.21 15.52 -16.41
CA ASN A 3 -16.82 15.84 -15.01
C ASN A 3 -17.24 14.77 -14.00
N THR A 4 -18.25 13.95 -14.30
CA THR A 4 -18.67 12.86 -13.42
C THR A 4 -17.65 11.72 -13.45
N THR A 5 -17.13 11.35 -14.63
CA THR A 5 -16.14 10.28 -14.80
C THR A 5 -14.84 10.55 -14.06
N GLU A 6 -14.32 11.79 -14.11
CA GLU A 6 -13.10 12.17 -13.39
C GLU A 6 -13.29 12.01 -11.87
N ARG A 7 -14.43 12.46 -11.33
CA ARG A 7 -14.76 12.30 -9.90
C ARG A 7 -14.87 10.84 -9.48
N TRP A 8 -15.46 9.99 -10.33
CA TRP A 8 -15.54 8.55 -10.07
C TRP A 8 -14.15 7.90 -10.06
N MET A 9 -13.25 8.28 -10.97
CA MET A 9 -11.87 7.76 -10.98
C MET A 9 -11.07 8.17 -9.74
N LEU A 10 -11.23 9.42 -9.28
CA LEU A 10 -10.63 9.88 -8.03
C LEU A 10 -11.17 9.12 -6.83
N ALA A 11 -12.50 8.96 -6.75
CA ALA A 11 -13.14 8.21 -5.68
C ALA A 11 -12.61 6.77 -5.64
N THR A 12 -12.50 6.10 -6.79
CA THR A 12 -11.95 4.74 -6.89
C THR A 12 -10.48 4.70 -6.46
N GLY A 13 -9.64 5.63 -6.91
CA GLY A 13 -8.23 5.68 -6.53
C GLY A 13 -8.03 5.94 -5.03
N LEU A 14 -8.86 6.81 -4.44
CA LEU A 14 -8.84 7.10 -3.01
C LEU A 14 -9.30 5.91 -2.19
N LEU A 15 -10.40 5.27 -2.60
CA LEU A 15 -10.92 4.06 -1.94
C LEU A 15 -9.91 2.92 -1.99
N ALA A 16 -9.24 2.72 -3.13
CA ALA A 16 -8.18 1.73 -3.24
C ALA A 16 -7.04 2.02 -2.26
N ALA A 17 -6.54 3.26 -2.22
CA ALA A 17 -5.47 3.67 -1.31
C ALA A 17 -5.85 3.45 0.17
N ILE A 18 -7.08 3.80 0.56
CA ILE A 18 -7.59 3.58 1.92
C ILE A 18 -7.71 2.09 2.22
N ALA A 19 -8.26 1.30 1.30
CA ALA A 19 -8.41 -0.15 1.47
C ALA A 19 -7.05 -0.84 1.66
N ILE A 20 -6.02 -0.42 0.92
CA ILE A 20 -4.65 -0.93 1.08
C ILE A 20 -4.08 -0.55 2.45
N ALA A 21 -4.17 0.73 2.83
CA ALA A 21 -3.65 1.20 4.12
C ALA A 21 -4.32 0.48 5.31
N ALA A 22 -5.64 0.30 5.24
CA ALA A 22 -6.41 -0.46 6.22
C ALA A 22 -6.02 -1.94 6.23
N GLY A 23 -5.93 -2.58 5.07
CA GLY A 23 -5.55 -3.99 4.94
C GLY A 23 -4.19 -4.28 5.55
N VAL A 24 -3.17 -3.45 5.25
CA VAL A 24 -1.84 -3.60 5.84
C VAL A 24 -1.88 -3.41 7.36
N ASN A 25 -2.59 -2.41 7.87
CA ASN A 25 -2.68 -2.18 9.31
C ASN A 25 -3.44 -3.28 10.08
N LEU A 26 -4.35 -4.00 9.42
CA LEU A 26 -5.06 -5.12 10.02
C LEU A 26 -4.25 -6.42 9.97
N VAL A 27 -3.54 -6.67 8.88
CA VAL A 27 -2.82 -7.92 8.64
C VAL A 27 -1.45 -7.93 9.32
N VAL A 28 -0.69 -6.83 9.24
CA VAL A 28 0.69 -6.77 9.76
C VAL A 28 0.80 -7.10 11.26
N PRO A 29 -0.05 -6.57 12.16
CA PRO A 29 0.05 -6.89 13.59
C PRO A 29 -0.22 -8.36 13.89
N GLN A 30 -1.14 -8.99 13.15
CA GLN A 30 -1.43 -10.42 13.32
C GLN A 30 -0.21 -11.28 13.02
N PHE A 31 0.58 -10.91 12.01
CA PHE A 31 1.85 -11.57 11.71
C PHE A 31 2.92 -11.28 12.77
N GLU A 32 3.03 -10.04 13.26
CA GLU A 32 3.96 -9.68 14.33
C GLU A 32 3.78 -10.55 15.58
N ASP A 33 2.53 -10.75 16.01
CA ASP A 33 2.20 -11.59 17.17
C ASP A 33 2.59 -13.05 16.95
N VAL A 34 2.34 -13.59 15.76
CA VAL A 34 2.74 -14.95 15.39
C VAL A 34 4.26 -15.09 15.47
N PHE A 35 5.02 -14.17 14.86
CA PHE A 35 6.49 -14.24 14.87
C PHE A 35 7.10 -14.06 16.26
N ARG A 36 6.53 -13.17 17.09
CA ARG A 36 6.96 -12.97 18.47
C ARG A 36 6.78 -14.24 19.31
N ASN A 37 5.70 -14.99 19.09
CA ASN A 37 5.45 -16.27 19.74
C ASN A 37 6.43 -17.37 19.31
N PHE A 38 7.01 -17.28 18.12
CA PHE A 38 8.08 -18.17 17.66
C PHE A 38 9.48 -17.81 18.20
N GLY A 39 9.61 -16.74 19.00
CA GLY A 39 10.89 -16.33 19.57
C GLY A 39 11.91 -15.80 18.55
N ALA A 40 11.46 -15.52 17.33
CA ALA A 40 12.32 -15.08 16.24
C ALA A 40 12.34 -13.54 16.15
N GLU A 41 13.52 -12.97 15.91
CA GLU A 41 13.65 -11.56 15.59
C GLU A 41 13.01 -11.27 14.23
N LEU A 42 12.15 -10.24 14.16
CA LEU A 42 11.54 -9.84 12.90
C LEU A 42 12.62 -9.41 11.90
N PRO A 43 12.59 -9.92 10.65
CA PRO A 43 13.49 -9.44 9.61
C PRO A 43 13.38 -7.93 9.41
N LEU A 44 14.49 -7.29 9.05
CA LEU A 44 14.56 -5.84 8.79
C LEU A 44 13.43 -5.34 7.88
N LEU A 45 13.11 -6.10 6.83
CA LEU A 45 12.04 -5.76 5.89
C LEU A 45 10.66 -5.74 6.57
N THR A 46 10.38 -6.72 7.42
CA THR A 46 9.12 -6.85 8.15
C THR A 46 8.99 -5.76 9.21
N ARG A 47 10.09 -5.48 9.94
CA ARG A 47 10.15 -4.38 10.92
C ARG A 47 9.94 -3.02 10.25
N LEU A 48 10.56 -2.78 9.10
CA LEU A 48 10.35 -1.58 8.30
C LEU A 48 8.88 -1.44 7.90
N PHE A 49 8.21 -2.54 7.52
CA PHE A 49 6.78 -2.54 7.21
C PHE A 49 5.90 -2.24 8.43
N VAL A 50 6.24 -2.80 9.60
CA VAL A 50 5.55 -2.55 10.88
C VAL A 50 5.66 -1.09 11.28
N GLU A 51 6.86 -0.49 11.18
CA GLU A 51 7.10 0.91 11.52
C GLU A 51 6.50 1.86 10.47
N ALA A 52 6.61 1.53 9.18
CA ALA A 52 6.10 2.35 8.08
C ALA A 52 4.60 2.19 7.81
N ARG A 53 3.89 1.27 8.47
CA ARG A 53 2.44 1.04 8.25
C ARG A 53 1.59 2.28 8.44
N TYR A 54 1.99 3.20 9.33
CA TYR A 54 1.29 4.46 9.56
C TYR A 54 1.56 5.47 8.45
N ALA A 55 2.73 5.41 7.81
CA ALA A 55 3.04 6.22 6.63
C ALA A 55 2.14 5.86 5.43
N LEU A 56 1.55 4.67 5.42
CA LEU A 56 0.57 4.27 4.40
C LEU A 56 -0.74 5.07 4.48
N PHE A 57 -1.11 5.63 5.64
CA PHE A 57 -2.22 6.60 5.71
C PHE A 57 -1.91 7.91 4.97
N GLY A 58 -0.63 8.16 4.65
CA GLY A 58 -0.22 9.22 3.74
C GLY A 58 -0.58 8.95 2.28
N LEU A 59 -0.80 7.70 1.85
CA LEU A 59 -1.16 7.38 0.45
C LEU A 59 -2.39 8.14 -0.07
N PRO A 60 -3.55 8.13 0.59
CA PRO A 60 -4.70 8.90 0.12
C PRO A 60 -4.40 10.40 0.06
N LEU A 61 -3.54 10.90 0.95
CA LEU A 61 -3.06 12.28 0.92
C LEU A 61 -2.15 12.54 -0.30
N ILE A 62 -1.30 11.58 -0.68
CA ILE A 62 -0.45 11.62 -1.88
C ILE A 62 -1.31 11.57 -3.14
N VAL A 63 -2.38 10.76 -3.18
CA VAL A 63 -3.31 10.73 -4.31
C VAL A 63 -4.01 12.09 -4.46
N LEU A 64 -4.45 12.70 -3.36
CA LEU A 64 -5.02 14.04 -3.33
C LEU A 64 -4.01 15.12 -3.73
N ALA A 65 -2.77 15.05 -3.21
CA ALA A 65 -1.71 15.98 -3.52
C ALA A 65 -1.28 15.87 -4.98
N ALA A 66 -1.14 14.66 -5.53
CA ALA A 66 -0.84 14.41 -6.93
C ALA A 66 -1.94 14.97 -7.85
N TRP A 67 -3.21 14.82 -7.46
CA TRP A 67 -4.33 15.42 -8.16
C TRP A 67 -4.35 16.96 -8.06
N ALA A 68 -4.00 17.52 -6.89
CA ALA A 68 -3.95 18.97 -6.67
C ALA A 68 -2.75 19.63 -7.37
N TRP A 69 -1.60 18.95 -7.43
CA TRP A 69 -0.38 19.43 -8.07
C TRP A 69 -0.33 19.21 -9.57
N THR A 70 -1.17 18.35 -10.16
CA THR A 70 -1.23 18.24 -11.63
C THR A 70 -1.66 19.60 -12.19
N PRO A 71 -0.75 20.35 -12.85
CA PRO A 71 -1.00 21.74 -13.22
C PRO A 71 -2.23 21.84 -14.11
N ARG A 72 -3.07 22.87 -13.92
CA ARG A 72 -4.22 23.22 -14.77
C ARG A 72 -3.88 23.47 -16.27
N ARG A 73 -2.65 23.18 -16.71
CA ARG A 73 -2.10 23.48 -18.04
C ARG A 73 -2.11 22.29 -19.01
N THR A 74 -2.39 21.07 -18.58
CA THR A 74 -2.57 19.94 -19.51
C THR A 74 -3.99 19.96 -20.11
N PRO A 75 -4.17 19.60 -21.41
CA PRO A 75 -5.38 19.86 -22.19
C PRO A 75 -6.66 19.22 -21.60
N PRO A 76 -7.88 19.60 -22.04
CA PRO A 76 -9.14 19.17 -21.44
C PRO A 76 -9.44 17.67 -21.70
N GLY A 77 -8.74 16.80 -20.99
CA GLY A 77 -8.80 15.35 -21.06
C GLY A 77 -8.80 14.70 -19.68
N ASN A 78 -9.16 13.42 -19.63
CA ASN A 78 -9.40 12.63 -18.42
C ASN A 78 -8.10 12.26 -17.65
N GLU A 79 -6.98 12.92 -17.94
CA GLU A 79 -5.62 12.56 -17.53
C GLU A 79 -5.42 12.68 -16.01
N ARG A 80 -6.09 13.65 -15.36
CA ARG A 80 -5.97 13.89 -13.91
C ARG A 80 -6.57 12.74 -13.09
N GLY A 81 -7.72 12.24 -13.52
CA GLY A 81 -8.37 11.07 -12.91
C GLY A 81 -7.57 9.79 -13.15
N ILE A 82 -6.99 9.64 -14.34
CA ILE A 82 -6.14 8.49 -14.69
C ILE A 82 -4.86 8.47 -13.87
N VAL A 83 -4.19 9.61 -13.65
CA VAL A 83 -2.98 9.68 -12.82
C VAL A 83 -3.29 9.31 -11.37
N ALA A 84 -4.36 9.85 -10.79
CA ALA A 84 -4.77 9.52 -9.44
C ALA A 84 -5.15 8.03 -9.28
N LEU A 85 -5.85 7.47 -10.27
CA LEU A 85 -6.19 6.05 -10.32
C LEU A 85 -4.93 5.18 -10.49
N ALA A 86 -4.03 5.54 -11.40
CA ALA A 86 -2.79 4.82 -11.66
C ALA A 86 -1.87 4.84 -10.43
N ILE A 87 -1.80 5.95 -9.69
CA ILE A 87 -1.03 6.04 -8.45
C ILE A 87 -1.70 5.19 -7.37
N GLY A 88 -3.01 5.36 -7.13
CA GLY A 88 -3.72 4.63 -6.08
C GLY A 88 -3.72 3.11 -6.31
N VAL A 89 -4.02 2.67 -7.53
CA VAL A 89 -4.04 1.25 -7.91
C VAL A 89 -2.63 0.71 -8.07
N GLY A 90 -1.73 1.43 -8.73
CA GLY A 90 -0.35 1.00 -8.96
C GLY A 90 0.42 0.83 -7.65
N LEU A 91 0.23 1.71 -6.68
CA LEU A 91 0.79 1.52 -5.34
C LEU A 91 0.23 0.28 -4.66
N GLY A 92 -1.05 -0.04 -4.84
CA GLY A 92 -1.63 -1.30 -4.34
C GLY A 92 -1.03 -2.54 -4.95
N VAL A 93 -0.85 -2.53 -6.27
CA VAL A 93 -0.21 -3.61 -7.02
C VAL A 93 1.23 -3.84 -6.57
N ILE A 94 1.93 -2.82 -6.05
CA ILE A 94 3.29 -2.96 -5.53
C ILE A 94 3.29 -3.31 -4.04
N LEU A 95 2.51 -2.61 -3.22
CA LEU A 95 2.51 -2.77 -1.75
C LEU A 95 1.95 -4.11 -1.30
N LEU A 96 0.92 -4.64 -1.96
CA LEU A 96 0.36 -5.95 -1.61
C LEU A 96 1.37 -7.09 -1.76
N PRO A 97 2.01 -7.31 -2.93
CA PRO A 97 3.01 -8.35 -3.07
C PRO A 97 4.25 -8.07 -2.21
N LEU A 98 4.66 -6.80 -2.02
CA LEU A 98 5.75 -6.48 -1.13
C LEU A 98 5.43 -6.86 0.33
N CYS A 99 4.19 -6.62 0.77
CA CYS A 99 3.69 -7.05 2.07
C CYS A 99 3.69 -8.58 2.18
N LEU A 100 3.22 -9.29 1.15
CA LEU A 100 3.24 -10.76 1.12
C LEU A 100 4.67 -11.30 1.20
N ILE A 101 5.60 -10.75 0.43
CA ILE A 101 7.02 -11.14 0.47
C ILE A 101 7.60 -10.88 1.86
N ALA A 102 7.33 -9.70 2.45
CA ALA A 102 7.82 -9.35 3.78
C ALA A 102 7.31 -10.30 4.88
N MET A 103 6.11 -10.86 4.70
CA MET A 103 5.50 -11.81 5.64
C MET A 103 5.89 -13.27 5.36
N TYR A 104 6.14 -13.64 4.10
CA TYR A 104 6.57 -15.01 3.75
C TYR A 104 8.07 -15.24 3.95
N LEU A 105 8.91 -14.22 3.75
CA LEU A 105 10.36 -14.32 3.92
C LEU A 105 10.79 -14.89 5.29
N PRO A 106 10.21 -14.47 6.44
CA PRO A 106 10.55 -15.05 7.74
C PRO A 106 10.10 -16.51 7.89
N ILE A 107 8.99 -16.94 7.27
CA ILE A 107 8.53 -18.34 7.33
C ILE A 107 9.59 -19.27 6.71
N PHE A 108 10.20 -18.88 5.59
CA PHE A 108 11.29 -19.64 4.98
C PHE A 108 12.55 -19.69 5.85
N ARG A 109 12.83 -18.62 6.63
CA ARG A 109 13.94 -18.61 7.58
C ARG A 109 13.71 -19.55 8.76
N LEU A 110 12.47 -19.66 9.24
CA LEU A 110 12.11 -20.61 10.30
C LEU A 110 12.28 -22.07 9.82
N GLY A 111 11.85 -22.38 8.59
CA GLY A 111 12.07 -23.71 8.00
C GLY A 111 13.55 -24.08 7.91
N ALA A 112 14.40 -23.14 7.49
CA ALA A 112 15.85 -23.36 7.42
C ALA A 112 16.53 -23.61 8.78
N MET A 113 15.93 -23.21 9.90
CA MET A 113 16.45 -23.49 11.25
C MET A 113 16.05 -24.89 11.76
N VAL A 114 15.01 -25.51 11.21
CA VAL A 114 14.56 -26.86 11.61
C VAL A 114 15.34 -27.96 10.87
N ASP A 115 15.84 -27.66 9.67
CA ASP A 115 16.62 -28.59 8.84
C ASP A 115 18.15 -28.51 9.06
N GLY A 116 18.62 -27.69 10.01
CA GLY A 116 20.04 -27.41 10.28
C GLY A 116 20.57 -27.97 11.59
#